data_AF-A0A2N9M6D4-F1
#
_entry.id   AF-A0A2N9M6D4-F1
#
_cell.length_a   1.000
_cell.length_b   1.000
_cell.length_c   1.000
_cell.angle_alpha   90.00
_cell.angle_beta   90.00
_cell.angle_gamma   90.00
#
_symmetry.space_group_name_H-M   'P 1'
#
loop_
_entity.id
_entity.type
_entity.pdbx_description
1 polymer ?
#
loop_
_entity_poly.entity_id
_entity_poly.type
_entity_poly.pdbx_seq_one_letter_code
_entity_poly.pdbx_strand_id
1 'polypeptide(L)'
;MKNWKAVLLLVGCLMLSGFTSNSALAQSPNASVYVVHGIPGHDVSENLDPALPVDVQVNGSICLLQGFKFGDIAGPLTIPAGNYNFTISLANTVDPCSNPALLTADGVALAEGENASVVAYLNAEGAPGVTKFDNNLSPTPAGQSRVIVQHTANAPAVDITVVRQYYYSPLKPTTIPNVSNGQQAAALLPSERTWNFPRTQVTLTPAGQTSPVIGPYFFQLEPHDVYLIYAVGSLSTGSFTLISKTVPGV
;
A
#
# COMPACT_ATOMS: atom_id res chain seq x y z
N MET A 1 -80.50 -17.46 27.34
CA MET A 1 -80.15 -18.76 27.95
C MET A 1 -78.92 -19.28 27.21
N LYS A 2 -77.80 -19.38 27.93
CA LYS A 2 -76.42 -19.52 27.44
C LYS A 2 -75.83 -20.69 28.20
N ASN A 3 -75.66 -21.85 27.58
CA ASN A 3 -75.08 -23.02 28.26
C ASN A 3 -73.90 -23.58 27.44
N TRP A 4 -72.80 -23.77 28.16
CA TRP A 4 -71.43 -24.08 27.77
C TRP A 4 -71.00 -25.28 28.61
N LYS A 5 -70.40 -26.33 28.01
CA LYS A 5 -69.34 -27.25 28.57
C LYS A 5 -68.72 -27.98 27.36
N ALA A 6 -67.47 -27.78 26.91
CA ALA A 6 -66.14 -27.98 27.49
C ALA A 6 -65.71 -29.45 27.63
N VAL A 7 -64.71 -29.89 26.84
CA VAL A 7 -63.69 -30.89 27.22
C VAL A 7 -62.35 -30.49 26.56
N LEU A 8 -61.31 -30.42 27.39
CA LEU A 8 -59.90 -30.13 27.10
C LEU A 8 -59.14 -31.32 26.49
N LEU A 9 -58.06 -31.04 25.75
CA LEU A 9 -56.74 -31.67 25.98
C LEU A 9 -55.60 -30.81 25.40
N LEU A 10 -54.70 -30.37 26.29
CA LEU A 10 -53.38 -29.77 26.02
C LEU A 10 -52.39 -30.84 25.55
N VAL A 11 -51.45 -30.49 24.66
CA VAL A 11 -49.99 -30.60 24.89
C VAL A 11 -49.28 -29.54 24.04
N GLY A 12 -48.58 -28.62 24.69
CA GLY A 12 -47.62 -27.71 24.06
C GLY A 12 -46.26 -28.38 23.89
N CYS A 13 -45.58 -28.11 22.79
CA CYS A 13 -44.16 -28.41 22.64
C CYS A 13 -43.42 -27.13 22.26
N LEU A 14 -42.28 -27.00 22.93
CA LEU A 14 -41.47 -25.82 23.17
C LEU A 14 -40.63 -25.46 21.94
N MET A 15 -40.56 -24.17 21.62
CA MET A 15 -39.67 -23.59 20.62
C MET A 15 -38.20 -23.72 21.05
N LEU A 16 -37.32 -24.19 20.17
CA LEU A 16 -35.87 -23.97 20.28
C LEU A 16 -35.34 -23.47 18.94
N SER A 17 -35.59 -22.20 18.64
CA SER A 17 -34.93 -21.48 17.56
C SER A 17 -33.47 -21.25 17.97
N GLY A 18 -32.57 -22.09 17.44
CA GLY A 18 -31.14 -21.88 17.57
C GLY A 18 -30.74 -20.59 16.84
N PHE A 19 -30.50 -19.51 17.58
CA PHE A 19 -29.75 -18.38 17.05
C PHE A 19 -28.31 -18.84 16.90
N THR A 20 -27.85 -19.10 15.67
CA THR A 20 -26.42 -19.13 15.40
C THR A 20 -25.94 -17.69 15.51
N SER A 21 -25.32 -17.34 16.64
CA SER A 21 -24.51 -16.14 16.74
C SER A 21 -23.35 -16.29 15.76
N ASN A 22 -23.56 -15.81 14.53
CA ASN A 22 -22.46 -15.43 13.66
C ASN A 22 -21.71 -14.34 14.42
N SER A 23 -20.64 -14.72 15.11
CA SER A 23 -19.62 -13.77 15.54
C SER A 23 -19.08 -13.13 14.27
N ALA A 24 -19.64 -11.99 13.88
CA ALA A 24 -18.92 -11.08 13.01
C ALA A 24 -17.60 -10.81 13.74
N LEU A 25 -16.48 -11.21 13.14
CA LEU A 25 -15.17 -10.78 13.62
C LEU A 25 -15.24 -9.25 13.64
N ALA A 26 -15.21 -8.65 14.83
CA ALA A 26 -15.21 -7.21 14.95
C ALA A 26 -13.97 -6.71 14.21
N GLN A 27 -14.20 -5.95 13.12
CA GLN A 27 -13.13 -5.31 12.38
C GLN A 27 -12.38 -4.39 13.35
N SER A 28 -11.05 -4.38 13.28
CA SER A 28 -10.25 -3.51 14.15
C SER A 28 -10.75 -2.07 13.99
N PRO A 29 -11.01 -1.31 15.07
CA PRO A 29 -11.43 0.08 14.96
C PRO A 29 -10.33 0.98 14.35
N ASN A 30 -9.12 0.45 14.23
CA ASN A 30 -7.95 1.11 13.69
C ASN A 30 -7.56 0.52 12.32
N ALA A 31 -7.08 1.39 11.44
CA ALA A 31 -6.31 1.07 10.26
C ALA A 31 -4.82 0.86 10.59
N SER A 32 -4.13 0.10 9.74
CA SER A 32 -2.67 -0.06 9.72
C SER A 32 -2.11 0.68 8.51
N VAL A 33 -1.36 1.75 8.73
CA VAL A 33 -0.94 2.66 7.66
C VAL A 33 0.57 2.67 7.49
N TYR A 34 1.04 2.44 6.27
CA TYR A 34 2.41 2.75 5.87
C TYR A 34 2.44 4.15 5.26
N VAL A 35 3.34 5.01 5.72
CA VAL A 35 3.56 6.34 5.14
C VAL A 35 4.84 6.30 4.34
N VAL A 36 4.82 6.80 3.11
CA VAL A 36 5.95 6.71 2.17
C VAL A 36 6.28 8.08 1.60
N HIS A 37 7.57 8.42 1.59
CA HIS A 37 8.06 9.63 0.94
C HIS A 37 8.68 9.31 -0.42
N GLY A 38 7.95 9.65 -1.48
CA GLY A 38 8.32 9.40 -2.88
C GLY A 38 8.68 10.64 -3.70
N ILE A 39 8.97 11.77 -3.05
CA ILE A 39 9.31 13.03 -3.72
C ILE A 39 10.76 13.40 -3.37
N PRO A 40 11.70 13.33 -4.32
CA PRO A 40 13.06 13.81 -4.09
C PRO A 40 13.13 15.34 -4.22
N GLY A 41 14.06 15.96 -3.52
CA GLY A 41 14.07 17.42 -3.38
C GLY A 41 14.39 18.16 -4.66
N HIS A 42 15.31 17.62 -5.46
CA HIS A 42 15.70 18.23 -6.73
C HIS A 42 14.56 18.21 -7.78
N ASP A 43 13.53 17.36 -7.61
CA ASP A 43 12.34 17.36 -8.46
C ASP A 43 11.34 18.46 -8.06
N VAL A 44 11.46 18.99 -6.84
CA VAL A 44 10.65 20.12 -6.36
C VAL A 44 11.33 21.44 -6.66
N SER A 45 12.63 21.54 -6.38
CA SER A 45 13.46 22.70 -6.70
C SER A 45 14.94 22.33 -6.70
N GLU A 46 15.69 22.90 -7.63
CA GLU A 46 17.15 22.72 -7.76
C GLU A 46 17.96 23.12 -6.51
N ASN A 47 17.37 23.94 -5.62
CA ASN A 47 18.03 24.42 -4.40
C ASN A 47 17.70 23.59 -3.15
N LEU A 48 16.89 22.54 -3.27
CA LEU A 48 16.53 21.67 -2.15
C LEU A 48 17.49 20.49 -2.04
N ASP A 49 17.68 20.01 -0.81
CA ASP A 49 18.41 18.77 -0.53
C ASP A 49 17.75 17.61 -1.32
N PRO A 50 18.49 16.82 -2.11
CA PRO A 50 17.93 15.67 -2.83
C PRO A 50 17.15 14.69 -1.95
N ALA A 51 17.52 14.54 -0.68
CA ALA A 51 16.82 13.69 0.28
C ALA A 51 15.51 14.31 0.79
N LEU A 52 15.27 15.60 0.55
CA LEU A 52 14.10 16.39 0.94
C LEU A 52 13.57 16.01 2.34
N PRO A 53 14.30 16.28 3.42
CA PRO A 53 13.77 16.00 4.75
C PRO A 53 12.51 16.84 4.99
N VAL A 54 11.39 16.18 5.30
CA VAL A 54 10.10 16.81 5.59
C VAL A 54 9.56 16.42 6.96
N ASP A 55 8.76 17.31 7.53
CA ASP A 55 7.90 17.02 8.67
C ASP A 55 6.47 16.78 8.17
N VAL A 56 5.79 15.79 8.73
CA VAL A 56 4.41 15.41 8.40
C VAL A 56 3.51 15.70 9.59
N GLN A 57 2.63 16.67 9.44
CA GLN A 57 1.62 17.04 10.41
C GLN A 57 0.26 16.46 10.05
N VAL A 58 -0.50 16.07 11.06
CA VAL A 58 -1.87 15.53 10.94
C VAL A 58 -2.85 16.44 11.66
N ASN A 59 -3.97 16.73 11.01
CA ASN A 59 -5.09 17.53 11.53
C ASN A 59 -4.64 18.88 12.11
N GLY A 60 -3.63 19.50 11.50
CA GLY A 60 -3.11 20.82 11.84
C GLY A 60 -2.46 20.94 13.23
N SER A 61 -2.23 19.83 13.94
CA SER A 61 -1.87 19.87 15.37
C SER A 61 -0.87 18.82 15.80
N ILE A 62 -0.85 17.64 15.17
CA ILE A 62 0.04 16.54 15.56
C ILE A 62 1.19 16.44 14.56
N CYS A 63 2.41 16.72 14.99
CA CYS A 63 3.60 16.46 14.18
C CYS A 63 3.93 14.96 14.25
N LEU A 64 3.47 14.20 13.27
CA LEU A 64 3.51 12.73 13.25
C LEU A 64 4.90 12.19 12.90
N LEU A 65 5.51 12.72 11.85
CA LEU A 65 6.85 12.33 11.39
C LEU A 65 7.72 13.57 11.28
N GLN A 66 9.01 13.42 11.58
CA GLN A 66 9.98 14.52 11.58
C GLN A 66 11.20 14.12 10.77
N GLY A 67 11.71 15.03 9.94
CA GLY A 67 12.90 14.79 9.12
C GLY A 67 12.80 13.53 8.23
N PHE A 68 11.58 13.17 7.82
CA PHE A 68 11.28 12.02 6.97
C PHE A 68 11.80 12.30 5.57
N LYS A 69 12.61 11.40 4.99
CA LYS A 69 13.35 11.66 3.75
C LYS A 69 12.81 10.86 2.58
N PHE A 70 13.09 11.32 1.36
CA PHE A 70 12.85 10.56 0.15
C PHE A 70 13.45 9.15 0.26
N GLY A 71 12.64 8.12 0.00
CA GLY A 71 13.03 6.73 0.19
C GLY A 71 12.51 6.10 1.48
N ASP A 72 12.15 6.91 2.49
CA ASP A 72 11.74 6.39 3.78
C ASP A 72 10.31 5.83 3.75
N ILE A 73 10.10 4.82 4.60
CA ILE A 73 8.79 4.23 4.90
C ILE A 73 8.62 4.19 6.42
N ALA A 74 7.56 4.82 6.93
CA ALA A 74 7.14 4.68 8.32
C ALA A 74 5.99 3.68 8.44
N GLY A 75 5.95 2.92 9.54
CA GLY A 75 4.83 2.05 9.89
C GLY A 75 5.09 0.53 9.88
N PRO A 76 4.03 -0.28 10.07
CA PRO A 76 2.63 0.16 10.05
C PRO A 76 2.28 0.99 11.30
N LEU A 77 1.68 2.15 11.07
CA LEU A 77 1.15 3.01 12.13
C LEU A 77 -0.29 2.57 12.42
N THR A 78 -0.62 2.39 13.69
CA THR A 78 -2.00 2.12 14.12
C THR A 78 -2.75 3.43 14.26
N ILE A 79 -3.68 3.70 13.34
CA ILE A 79 -4.42 4.95 13.26
C ILE A 79 -5.92 4.65 13.36
N PRO A 80 -6.71 5.32 14.21
CA PRO A 80 -8.15 5.15 14.24
C PRO A 80 -8.79 5.38 12.87
N ALA A 81 -9.84 4.63 12.54
CA ALA A 81 -10.62 4.93 11.34
C ALA A 81 -11.18 6.36 11.37
N GLY A 82 -11.24 7.02 10.21
CA GLY A 82 -11.70 8.41 10.09
C GLY A 82 -11.07 9.15 8.92
N ASN A 83 -11.33 10.46 8.84
CA ASN A 83 -10.78 11.34 7.82
C ASN A 83 -9.65 12.18 8.41
N TYR A 84 -8.55 12.27 7.68
CA TYR A 84 -7.34 12.95 8.11
C TYR A 84 -6.91 13.99 7.10
N ASN A 85 -6.47 15.14 7.61
CA ASN A 85 -5.80 16.16 6.81
C ASN A 85 -4.31 16.09 7.11
N PHE A 86 -3.50 15.99 6.06
CA PHE A 86 -2.04 15.98 6.16
C PHE A 86 -1.48 17.30 5.67
N THR A 87 -0.47 17.78 6.38
CA THR A 87 0.36 18.91 5.95
C THR A 87 1.81 18.47 5.97
N ILE A 88 2.48 18.60 4.84
CA ILE A 88 3.89 18.26 4.68
C ILE A 88 4.65 19.56 4.49
N SER A 89 5.70 19.76 5.29
CA SER A 89 6.54 20.97 5.29
C SER A 89 8.01 20.56 5.30
N LEU A 90 8.92 21.46 4.90
CA LEU A 90 10.35 21.19 5.06
C LEU A 90 10.67 20.94 6.53
N ALA A 91 11.54 19.98 6.80
CA ALA A 91 11.87 19.62 8.16
C ALA A 91 12.51 20.78 8.93
N ASN A 92 12.11 20.96 10.18
CA ASN A 92 12.74 21.89 11.10
C ASN A 92 13.23 21.13 12.33
N THR A 93 14.55 21.09 12.52
CA THR A 93 15.18 20.34 13.61
C THR A 93 15.02 21.00 14.98
N VAL A 94 14.71 22.30 15.03
CA VAL A 94 14.53 23.06 16.28
C VAL A 94 13.05 23.12 16.66
N ASP A 95 12.16 23.29 15.69
CA ASP A 95 10.72 23.40 15.89
C ASP A 95 9.95 22.64 14.81
N PRO A 96 9.78 21.31 14.94
CA PRO A 96 9.19 20.47 13.89
C PRO A 96 7.77 20.86 13.49
N CYS A 97 7.43 20.71 12.21
CA CYS A 97 6.13 21.09 11.64
C CYS A 97 5.76 22.59 11.75
N SER A 98 6.73 23.48 12.00
CA SER A 98 6.51 24.93 12.08
C SER A 98 6.64 25.66 10.73
N ASN A 99 7.28 25.02 9.76
CA ASN A 99 7.53 25.62 8.45
C ASN A 99 6.23 25.71 7.61
N PRO A 100 6.18 26.63 6.62
CA PRO A 100 5.09 26.68 5.66
C PRO A 100 4.88 25.33 4.95
N ALA A 101 3.62 25.02 4.65
CA ALA A 101 3.27 23.81 3.92
C ALA A 101 3.87 23.80 2.51
N LEU A 102 4.57 22.72 2.16
CA LEU A 102 4.93 22.37 0.79
C LEU A 102 3.77 21.69 0.07
N LEU A 103 3.03 20.85 0.79
CA LEU A 103 1.96 20.02 0.25
C LEU A 103 0.90 19.80 1.34
N THR A 104 -0.36 19.86 0.96
CA THR A 104 -1.49 19.50 1.81
C THR A 104 -2.32 18.42 1.15
N ALA A 105 -2.92 17.55 1.96
CA ALA A 105 -3.84 16.53 1.49
C ALA A 105 -4.99 16.40 2.47
N ASP A 106 -6.17 16.85 2.05
CA ASP A 106 -7.34 16.92 2.90
C ASP A 106 -8.26 15.71 2.69
N GLY A 107 -8.89 15.26 3.78
CA GLY A 107 -9.96 14.26 3.72
C GLY A 107 -9.49 12.85 3.35
N VAL A 108 -8.25 12.48 3.62
CA VAL A 108 -7.77 11.10 3.44
C VAL A 108 -8.53 10.18 4.40
N ALA A 109 -9.45 9.40 3.86
CA ALA A 109 -10.30 8.50 4.61
C ALA A 109 -9.59 7.18 4.88
N LEU A 110 -9.57 6.75 6.15
CA LEU A 110 -9.11 5.44 6.61
C LEU A 110 -10.30 4.64 7.13
N ALA A 111 -10.51 3.45 6.58
CA ALA A 111 -11.57 2.55 7.02
C ALA A 111 -11.11 1.68 8.21
N GLU A 112 -12.08 1.18 8.98
CA GLU A 112 -11.82 0.22 10.05
C GLU A 112 -11.08 -1.00 9.49
N GLY A 113 -10.04 -1.46 10.19
CA GLY A 113 -9.24 -2.63 9.80
C GLY A 113 -8.50 -2.52 8.46
N GLU A 114 -8.53 -1.35 7.79
CA GLU A 114 -7.83 -1.15 6.53
C GLU A 114 -6.32 -1.30 6.71
N ASN A 115 -5.65 -1.96 5.77
CA ASN A 115 -4.21 -1.84 5.63
C ASN A 115 -3.93 -0.96 4.42
N ALA A 116 -3.33 0.21 4.62
CA ALA A 116 -3.16 1.18 3.55
C ALA A 116 -1.72 1.68 3.45
N SER A 117 -1.34 2.12 2.25
CA SER A 117 -0.17 2.94 2.03
C SER A 117 -0.61 4.36 1.69
N VAL A 118 -0.12 5.36 2.41
CA VAL A 118 -0.28 6.78 2.10
C VAL A 118 1.05 7.29 1.57
N VAL A 119 1.06 7.70 0.30
CA VAL A 119 2.29 8.00 -0.44
C VAL A 119 2.28 9.46 -0.85
N ALA A 120 3.27 10.22 -0.40
CA ALA A 120 3.58 11.53 -0.96
C ALA A 120 4.40 11.33 -2.24
N TYR A 121 3.94 11.86 -3.37
CA TYR A 121 4.45 11.51 -4.69
C TYR A 121 4.39 12.65 -5.70
N LEU A 122 4.97 12.43 -6.89
CA LEU A 122 4.84 13.33 -8.04
C LEU A 122 3.85 12.74 -9.04
N ASN A 123 2.84 13.51 -9.45
CA ASN A 123 1.89 13.08 -10.47
C ASN A 123 2.54 12.99 -11.87
N ALA A 124 1.77 12.60 -12.88
CA ALA A 124 2.27 12.46 -14.25
C ALA A 124 2.79 13.77 -14.87
N GLU A 125 2.38 14.92 -14.33
CA GLU A 125 2.83 16.26 -14.72
C GLU A 125 4.01 16.77 -13.87
N GLY A 126 4.42 16.04 -12.83
CA GLY A 126 5.51 16.41 -11.93
C GLY A 126 5.08 17.29 -10.76
N ALA A 127 3.78 17.48 -10.54
CA ALA A 127 3.27 18.20 -9.37
C ALA A 127 3.22 17.27 -8.14
N PRO A 128 3.63 17.74 -6.95
CA PRO A 128 3.49 17.01 -5.70
C PRO A 128 2.02 16.71 -5.36
N GLY A 129 1.78 15.52 -4.83
CA GLY A 129 0.46 15.06 -4.37
C GLY A 129 0.58 14.00 -3.28
N VAL A 130 -0.56 13.66 -2.67
CA VAL A 130 -0.66 12.51 -1.77
C VAL A 130 -1.77 11.60 -2.28
N THR A 131 -1.50 10.30 -2.29
CA THR A 131 -2.51 9.29 -2.63
C THR A 131 -2.53 8.18 -1.58
N LYS A 132 -3.65 7.46 -1.52
CA LYS A 132 -3.84 6.30 -0.66
C LYS A 132 -4.08 5.05 -1.51
N PHE A 133 -3.42 3.96 -1.15
CA PHE A 133 -3.59 2.65 -1.74
C PHE A 133 -4.02 1.64 -0.70
N ASP A 134 -4.95 0.74 -1.06
CA ASP A 134 -5.29 -0.41 -0.24
C ASP A 134 -4.23 -1.50 -0.43
N ASN A 135 -3.67 -1.95 0.68
CA ASN A 135 -2.77 -3.07 0.73
C ASN A 135 -3.59 -4.32 0.99
N ASN A 136 -4.01 -5.00 -0.07
CA ASN A 136 -4.69 -6.28 0.08
C ASN A 136 -3.76 -7.30 0.76
N LEU A 137 -4.03 -7.58 2.04
CA LEU A 137 -3.34 -8.57 2.87
C LEU A 137 -4.18 -9.83 3.08
N SER A 138 -5.13 -10.13 2.20
CA SER A 138 -5.82 -11.42 2.26
C SER A 138 -4.83 -12.59 2.16
N PRO A 139 -5.07 -13.71 2.86
CA PRO A 139 -4.15 -14.85 2.85
C PRO A 139 -3.77 -15.29 1.44
N THR A 140 -2.50 -15.61 1.23
CA THR A 140 -2.04 -16.16 -0.04
C THR A 140 -2.12 -17.70 -0.04
N PRO A 141 -2.30 -18.34 -1.21
CA PRO A 141 -2.21 -19.79 -1.31
C PRO A 141 -0.84 -20.31 -0.86
N ALA A 142 -0.81 -21.57 -0.41
CA ALA A 142 0.44 -22.23 -0.01
C ALA A 142 1.50 -22.15 -1.13
N GLY A 143 2.72 -21.79 -0.74
CA GLY A 143 3.84 -21.62 -1.67
C GLY A 143 3.73 -20.38 -2.57
N GLN A 144 2.79 -19.47 -2.33
CA GLN A 144 2.68 -18.19 -3.03
C GLN A 144 2.90 -16.99 -2.12
N SER A 145 3.32 -15.90 -2.73
CA SER A 145 3.47 -14.57 -2.16
C SER A 145 2.68 -13.58 -3.02
N ARG A 146 2.40 -12.41 -2.48
CA ARG A 146 1.77 -11.32 -3.24
C ARG A 146 2.76 -10.20 -3.44
N VAL A 147 2.87 -9.70 -4.67
CA VAL A 147 3.57 -8.45 -4.97
C VAL A 147 2.52 -7.42 -5.35
N ILE A 148 2.53 -6.28 -4.67
CA ILE A 148 1.70 -5.11 -4.97
C ILE A 148 2.64 -3.99 -5.37
N VAL A 149 2.53 -3.52 -6.59
CA VAL A 149 3.30 -2.38 -7.10
C VAL A 149 2.38 -1.18 -7.20
N GLN A 150 2.77 -0.08 -6.59
CA GLN A 150 2.07 1.20 -6.59
C GLN A 150 2.89 2.16 -7.45
N HIS A 151 2.33 2.57 -8.60
CA HIS A 151 2.99 3.49 -9.50
C HIS A 151 2.69 4.93 -9.09
N THR A 152 3.68 5.58 -8.48
CA THR A 152 3.59 6.95 -7.99
C THR A 152 4.71 7.84 -8.53
N ALA A 153 5.48 7.38 -9.52
CA ALA A 153 6.52 8.19 -10.14
C ALA A 153 5.94 9.11 -11.22
N ASN A 154 6.55 10.28 -11.38
CA ASN A 154 6.39 11.13 -12.55
C ASN A 154 7.01 10.43 -13.77
N ALA A 155 6.24 9.54 -14.38
CA ALA A 155 6.61 8.76 -15.53
C ALA A 155 5.34 8.37 -16.32
N PRO A 156 5.46 8.06 -17.63
CA PRO A 156 4.39 7.44 -18.40
C PRO A 156 3.98 6.08 -17.82
N ALA A 157 2.84 5.55 -18.27
CA ALA A 157 2.40 4.20 -17.90
C ALA A 157 3.49 3.15 -18.16
N VAL A 158 3.56 2.15 -17.28
CA VAL A 158 4.55 1.07 -17.35
C VAL A 158 3.90 -0.31 -17.40
N ASP A 159 4.57 -1.21 -18.10
CA ASP A 159 4.38 -2.65 -17.99
C ASP A 159 5.25 -3.17 -16.85
N ILE A 160 4.63 -3.77 -15.85
CA ILE A 160 5.30 -4.37 -14.70
C ILE A 160 5.56 -5.82 -15.04
N THR A 161 6.82 -6.17 -15.23
CA THR A 161 7.22 -7.54 -15.53
C THR A 161 7.92 -8.15 -14.33
N VAL A 162 7.46 -9.34 -13.95
CA VAL A 162 8.05 -10.16 -12.89
C VAL A 162 8.58 -11.44 -13.49
N VAL A 163 9.86 -11.71 -13.26
CA VAL A 163 10.57 -12.88 -13.77
C VAL A 163 11.18 -13.62 -12.61
N ARG A 164 10.98 -14.94 -12.56
CA ARG A 164 11.77 -15.81 -11.69
C ARG A 164 12.98 -16.31 -12.46
N GLN A 165 14.16 -16.02 -11.90
CA GLN A 165 15.42 -16.40 -12.49
C GLN A 165 15.71 -17.85 -12.12
N TYR A 166 15.57 -18.76 -13.09
CA TYR A 166 16.11 -20.11 -12.98
C TYR A 166 17.59 -20.07 -13.35
N TYR A 167 18.40 -20.91 -12.72
CA TYR A 167 19.83 -21.03 -13.02
C TYR A 167 20.14 -21.38 -14.49
N TYR A 168 19.20 -22.01 -15.21
CA TYR A 168 19.43 -22.51 -16.58
C TYR A 168 18.51 -21.90 -17.67
N SER A 169 17.44 -21.16 -17.32
CA SER A 169 16.58 -20.43 -18.29
C SER A 169 15.51 -19.63 -17.55
N PRO A 170 15.33 -18.32 -17.81
CA PRO A 170 14.26 -17.56 -17.15
C PRO A 170 12.89 -18.20 -17.42
N LEU A 171 12.06 -18.32 -16.37
CA LEU A 171 10.68 -18.76 -16.56
C LEU A 171 9.88 -17.70 -17.33
N LYS A 172 8.73 -18.13 -17.87
CA LYS A 172 7.81 -17.22 -18.55
C LYS A 172 7.52 -16.01 -17.64
N PRO A 173 7.76 -14.77 -18.11
CA PRO A 173 7.47 -13.56 -17.35
C PRO A 173 5.97 -13.46 -17.07
N THR A 174 5.62 -12.95 -15.89
CA THR A 174 4.30 -12.42 -15.60
C THR A 174 4.35 -10.92 -15.83
N THR A 175 3.61 -10.42 -16.82
CA THR A 175 3.55 -8.99 -17.14
C THR A 175 2.15 -8.45 -16.87
N ILE A 176 2.09 -7.36 -16.11
CA ILE A 176 0.88 -6.56 -15.91
C ILE A 176 1.04 -5.28 -16.75
N PRO A 177 0.25 -5.12 -17.83
CA PRO A 177 0.46 -4.01 -18.75
C PRO A 177 -0.19 -2.71 -18.28
N ASN A 178 0.29 -1.58 -18.78
CA ASN A 178 -0.36 -0.26 -18.73
C ASN A 178 -0.73 0.25 -17.32
N VAL A 179 0.13 0.05 -16.33
CA VAL A 179 -0.07 0.63 -14.99
C VAL A 179 0.35 2.10 -15.02
N SER A 180 -0.60 3.02 -14.85
CA SER A 180 -0.37 4.46 -14.93
C SER A 180 -0.03 5.07 -13.56
N ASN A 181 0.51 6.28 -13.55
CA ASN A 181 0.70 7.07 -12.32
C ASN A 181 -0.62 7.17 -11.51
N GLY A 182 -0.53 6.96 -10.20
CA GLY A 182 -1.67 6.91 -9.28
C GLY A 182 -2.39 5.56 -9.23
N GLN A 183 -1.94 4.55 -9.99
CA GLN A 183 -2.55 3.21 -9.99
C GLN A 183 -1.67 2.20 -9.26
N GLN A 184 -2.29 1.12 -8.79
CA GLN A 184 -1.60 -0.06 -8.27
C GLN A 184 -1.94 -1.30 -9.10
N ALA A 185 -1.02 -2.25 -9.07
CA ALA A 185 -1.20 -3.57 -9.64
C ALA A 185 -0.72 -4.63 -8.66
N ALA A 186 -1.36 -5.80 -8.67
CA ALA A 186 -0.99 -6.91 -7.81
C ALA A 186 -0.87 -8.22 -8.60
N ALA A 187 0.08 -9.06 -8.20
CA ALA A 187 0.22 -10.42 -8.70
C ALA A 187 0.47 -11.39 -7.55
N LEU A 188 -0.15 -12.57 -7.65
CA LEU A 188 0.27 -13.72 -6.87
C LEU A 188 1.39 -14.43 -7.62
N LEU A 189 2.50 -14.65 -6.93
CA LEU A 189 3.71 -15.22 -7.49
C LEU A 189 4.12 -16.44 -6.67
N PRO A 190 4.50 -17.55 -7.30
CA PRO A 190 5.00 -18.65 -6.52
C PRO A 190 6.35 -18.26 -5.91
N SER A 191 6.51 -18.67 -4.65
CA SER A 191 7.55 -18.26 -3.69
C SER A 191 8.35 -19.46 -3.21
N GLU A 192 8.24 -20.59 -3.93
CA GLU A 192 8.93 -21.83 -3.59
C GLU A 192 10.45 -21.59 -3.52
N ARG A 193 10.98 -21.68 -2.30
CA ARG A 193 12.42 -21.63 -2.07
C ARG A 193 13.02 -22.95 -2.51
N THR A 194 13.46 -23.02 -3.77
CA THR A 194 14.26 -24.14 -4.27
C THR A 194 15.63 -23.65 -4.69
N TRP A 195 16.63 -24.53 -4.61
CA TRP A 195 18.03 -24.23 -4.95
C TRP A 195 18.19 -23.58 -6.34
N ASN A 196 17.27 -23.86 -7.26
CA ASN A 196 17.37 -23.43 -8.64
C ASN A 196 16.76 -22.04 -8.93
N PHE A 197 16.04 -21.44 -7.97
CA PHE A 197 15.40 -20.13 -8.13
C PHE A 197 15.86 -19.14 -7.05
N PRO A 198 17.10 -18.63 -7.14
CA PRO A 198 17.66 -17.81 -6.08
C PRO A 198 17.03 -16.41 -5.99
N ARG A 199 16.41 -15.89 -7.07
CA ARG A 199 15.92 -14.50 -7.13
C ARG A 199 14.68 -14.34 -7.99
N THR A 200 13.81 -13.44 -7.57
CA THR A 200 12.75 -12.84 -8.39
C THR A 200 13.20 -11.44 -8.80
N GLN A 201 12.96 -11.09 -10.05
CA GLN A 201 13.22 -9.78 -10.62
C GLN A 201 11.90 -9.08 -10.94
N VAL A 202 11.77 -7.82 -10.53
CA VAL A 202 10.76 -6.89 -11.05
C VAL A 202 11.45 -5.89 -11.97
N THR A 203 10.83 -5.60 -13.10
CA THR A 203 11.20 -4.52 -14.01
C THR A 203 9.97 -3.71 -14.36
N LEU A 204 10.15 -2.39 -14.46
CA LEU A 204 9.15 -1.48 -14.98
C LEU A 204 9.64 -0.99 -16.35
N THR A 205 8.86 -1.29 -17.37
CA THR A 205 9.13 -0.96 -18.76
C THR A 205 8.08 0.03 -19.22
N PRO A 206 8.39 1.11 -19.95
CA PRO A 206 7.34 1.98 -20.48
C PRO A 206 6.34 1.15 -21.30
N ALA A 207 5.06 1.44 -21.18
CA ALA A 207 4.01 0.61 -21.74
C ALA A 207 4.20 0.35 -23.24
N GLY A 208 4.18 -0.92 -23.64
CA GLY A 208 4.37 -1.36 -25.03
C GLY A 208 5.82 -1.31 -25.53
N GLN A 209 6.78 -0.97 -24.68
CA GLN A 209 8.22 -1.01 -24.99
C GLN A 209 8.86 -2.31 -24.48
N THR A 210 10.11 -2.54 -24.86
CA THR A 210 10.88 -3.74 -24.45
C THR A 210 12.05 -3.44 -23.53
N SER A 211 12.52 -2.19 -23.48
CA SER A 211 13.66 -1.78 -22.66
C SER A 211 13.17 -1.22 -21.32
N PRO A 212 13.50 -1.87 -20.19
CA PRO A 212 13.08 -1.39 -18.88
C PRO A 212 13.72 -0.04 -18.58
N VAL A 213 12.93 0.88 -18.01
CA VAL A 213 13.45 2.16 -17.47
C VAL A 213 13.86 2.01 -16.02
N ILE A 214 13.31 0.99 -15.33
CA ILE A 214 13.65 0.64 -13.95
C ILE A 214 13.79 -0.87 -13.78
N GLY A 215 14.83 -1.23 -13.03
CA GLY A 215 15.17 -2.60 -12.68
C GLY A 215 16.35 -3.14 -13.49
N PRO A 216 16.79 -4.39 -13.22
CA PRO A 216 16.18 -5.36 -12.32
C PRO A 216 16.16 -4.90 -10.85
N TYR A 217 15.01 -4.97 -10.18
CA TYR A 217 14.96 -5.00 -8.73
C TYR A 217 14.84 -6.46 -8.28
N PHE A 218 15.81 -6.92 -7.49
CA PHE A 218 15.88 -8.30 -7.04
C PHE A 218 15.35 -8.43 -5.63
N PHE A 219 14.48 -9.41 -5.42
CA PHE A 219 14.00 -9.79 -4.09
C PHE A 219 13.84 -11.30 -4.02
N GLN A 220 13.86 -11.79 -2.79
CA GLN A 220 13.55 -13.17 -2.48
C GLN A 220 12.13 -13.22 -1.94
N LEU A 221 11.28 -13.95 -2.66
CA LEU A 221 9.90 -14.18 -2.25
C LEU A 221 9.86 -15.29 -1.20
N GLU A 222 9.22 -15.03 -0.09
CA GLU A 222 8.89 -16.03 0.93
C GLU A 222 7.38 -16.32 0.88
N PRO A 223 6.95 -17.58 1.09
CA PRO A 223 5.54 -17.93 1.14
C PRO A 223 4.79 -17.14 2.21
N HIS A 224 3.56 -16.76 1.89
CA HIS A 224 2.69 -15.98 2.79
C HIS A 224 3.16 -14.55 3.07
N ASP A 225 4.12 -14.03 2.33
CA ASP A 225 4.52 -12.62 2.43
C ASP A 225 3.85 -11.76 1.35
N VAL A 226 3.59 -10.50 1.71
CA VAL A 226 3.20 -9.43 0.77
C VAL A 226 4.34 -8.44 0.61
N TYR A 227 4.69 -8.12 -0.63
CA TYR A 227 5.72 -7.15 -0.98
C TYR A 227 5.05 -5.92 -1.57
N LEU A 228 5.09 -4.82 -0.85
CA LEU A 228 4.67 -3.51 -1.31
C LEU A 228 5.86 -2.84 -2.00
N ILE A 229 5.71 -2.50 -3.28
CA ILE A 229 6.75 -1.86 -4.09
C ILE A 229 6.19 -0.51 -4.55
N TYR A 230 6.91 0.56 -4.25
CA TYR A 230 6.54 1.93 -4.59
C TYR A 230 7.47 2.43 -5.69
N ALA A 231 6.93 2.69 -6.87
CA ALA A 231 7.63 3.39 -7.94
C ALA A 231 7.50 4.88 -7.69
N VAL A 232 8.60 5.59 -7.44
CA VAL A 232 8.61 6.99 -6.97
C VAL A 232 9.68 7.84 -7.66
N GLY A 233 9.66 9.16 -7.48
CA GLY A 233 10.55 10.08 -8.18
C GLY A 233 10.06 10.40 -9.59
N SER A 234 10.97 10.79 -10.49
CA SER A 234 10.69 11.23 -11.85
C SER A 234 11.64 10.59 -12.85
N LEU A 235 11.06 10.12 -13.96
CA LEU A 235 11.83 9.56 -15.06
C LEU A 235 12.63 10.63 -15.81
N SER A 236 12.07 11.84 -15.94
CA SER A 236 12.69 12.92 -16.74
C SER A 236 13.92 13.53 -16.06
N THR A 237 13.94 13.53 -14.72
CA THR A 237 15.07 14.03 -13.92
C THR A 237 16.07 12.94 -13.52
N GLY A 238 15.75 11.67 -13.80
CA GLY A 238 16.59 10.53 -13.45
C GLY A 238 16.53 10.10 -11.98
N SER A 239 15.54 10.58 -11.21
CA SER A 239 15.33 10.21 -9.81
C SER A 239 14.41 9.00 -9.62
N PHE A 240 13.83 8.50 -10.70
CA PHE A 240 12.92 7.37 -10.67
C PHE A 240 13.60 6.16 -10.01
N THR A 241 13.00 5.63 -8.94
CA THR A 241 13.48 4.45 -8.21
C THR A 241 12.33 3.59 -7.67
N LEU A 242 12.67 2.42 -7.13
CA LEU A 242 11.75 1.56 -6.39
C LEU A 242 12.12 1.54 -4.91
N ILE A 243 11.13 1.72 -4.05
CA ILE A 243 11.21 1.47 -2.61
C ILE A 243 10.37 0.24 -2.31
N SER A 244 10.75 -0.60 -1.35
CA SER A 244 9.96 -1.79 -1.01
C SER A 244 9.77 -1.98 0.49
N LYS A 245 8.60 -2.50 0.87
CA LYS A 245 8.28 -2.99 2.22
C LYS A 245 7.71 -4.40 2.15
N THR A 246 8.29 -5.32 2.92
CA THR A 246 7.73 -6.65 3.13
C THR A 246 6.80 -6.65 4.34
N VAL A 247 5.63 -7.27 4.19
CA VAL A 247 4.66 -7.56 5.23
C VAL A 247 4.60 -9.08 5.39
N PRO A 248 5.22 -9.65 6.44
CA PRO A 248 5.36 -11.08 6.55
C PRO A 248 4.09 -11.75 7.09
N GLY A 249 3.84 -12.99 6.66
CA GLY A 249 2.86 -13.89 7.27
C GLY A 249 1.41 -13.45 7.22
N VAL A 250 0.90 -13.15 6.02
CA VAL A 250 -0.53 -12.87 5.75
C VAL A 250 -1.39 -14.11 5.57
#